data_AF-Q9I5R8-F1
#
_entry.id   AF-Q9I5R8-F1
#
_cell.length_a   1.000
_cell.length_b   1.000
_cell.length_c   1.000
_cell.angle_alpha   90.00
_cell.angle_beta   90.00
_cell.angle_gamma   90.00
#
_symmetry.space_group_name_H-M   'P 1'
#
loop_
_entity.id
_entity.type
_entity.pdbx_description
1 polymer ?
#
loop_
_entity_poly.entity_id
_entity_poly.type
_entity_poly.pdbx_seq_one_letter_code
_entity_poly.pdbx_strand_id
1 'polypeptide(L)' 'MIDWKMMKTPDQVSRERVQQEYDAVLARRAEAYRLESDPIKTEVEFDSIRAGVETDYSAWLAKVEEIKARYPLPRI' A
#
# COMPACT_ATOMS: atom_id res chain seq x y z
N MET A 1 -24.69 -23.51 26.90
CA MET A 1 -24.71 -22.13 27.45
C MET A 1 -24.01 -21.25 26.44
N ILE A 2 -24.67 -20.23 25.87
CA ILE A 2 -24.01 -19.28 24.95
C ILE A 2 -23.14 -18.37 25.82
N ASP A 3 -21.85 -18.32 25.55
CA ASP A 3 -20.96 -17.37 26.23
C ASP A 3 -21.10 -15.99 25.57
N TRP A 4 -21.98 -15.17 26.14
CA TRP A 4 -22.23 -13.81 25.68
C TRP A 4 -20.99 -12.91 25.73
N LYS A 5 -19.94 -13.26 26.48
CA LYS A 5 -18.66 -12.50 26.50
C LYS A 5 -17.86 -12.64 25.21
N MET A 6 -18.08 -13.73 24.46
CA MET A 6 -17.42 -13.96 23.17
C MET A 6 -18.12 -13.24 22.01
N MET A 7 -19.35 -12.75 22.22
CA MET A 7 -20.04 -11.96 21.20
C MET A 7 -19.40 -10.58 21.10
N LYS A 8 -18.89 -10.28 19.91
CA LYS A 8 -18.40 -8.95 19.57
C LYS A 8 -19.55 -7.96 19.56
N THR A 9 -19.33 -6.79 20.15
CA THR A 9 -20.25 -5.67 20.05
C THR A 9 -20.34 -5.17 18.60
N PRO A 10 -21.45 -4.52 18.20
CA PRO A 10 -21.54 -3.91 16.87
C PRO A 10 -20.39 -2.96 16.53
N ASP A 11 -19.87 -2.24 17.54
CA ASP A 11 -18.70 -1.35 17.40
C ASP A 11 -17.39 -2.12 17.17
N GLN A 12 -17.20 -3.27 17.82
CA GLN A 12 -16.06 -4.14 17.53
C GLN A 12 -16.13 -4.71 16.11
N VAL A 13 -17.32 -5.14 15.67
CA VAL A 13 -17.52 -5.67 14.32
C VAL A 13 -17.27 -4.59 13.26
N SER A 14 -17.73 -3.35 13.49
CA SER A 14 -17.49 -2.25 12.55
C SER A 14 -16.00 -1.89 12.46
N ARG A 15 -15.30 -1.79 13.59
CA ARG A 15 -13.86 -1.52 13.62
C ARG A 15 -13.05 -2.62 12.92
N GLU A 16 -13.37 -3.88 13.19
CA GLU A 16 -12.70 -5.00 12.54
C GLU A 16 -12.92 -5.00 11.03
N ARG A 17 -14.12 -4.65 10.57
CA ARG A 17 -14.40 -4.53 9.15
C ARG A 17 -13.57 -3.41 8.51
N VAL A 18 -13.52 -2.23 9.14
CA VAL A 18 -12.69 -1.12 8.64
C VAL A 18 -11.22 -1.51 8.61
N GLN A 19 -10.72 -2.20 9.64
CA GLN A 19 -9.35 -2.69 9.67
C GLN A 19 -9.08 -3.72 8.57
N GLN A 20 -9.98 -4.68 8.35
CA GLN A 20 -9.87 -5.67 7.27
C GLN A 20 -9.84 -5.02 5.89
N GLU A 21 -10.69 -4.00 5.67
CA GLU A 21 -10.70 -3.23 4.42
C GLU A 21 -9.38 -2.46 4.26
N TYR A 22 -8.85 -1.87 5.33
CA TYR A 22 -7.57 -1.18 5.32
C TYR A 22 -6.39 -2.11 4.98
N ASP A 23 -6.32 -3.26 5.64
CA ASP A 23 -5.28 -4.26 5.42
C ASP A 23 -5.34 -4.83 3.99
N ALA A 24 -6.55 -5.05 3.46
CA ALA A 24 -6.75 -5.49 2.09
C ALA A 24 -6.26 -4.45 1.06
N VAL A 25 -6.45 -3.16 1.32
CA VAL A 25 -5.91 -2.09 0.46
C VAL A 25 -4.38 -2.02 0.55
N LEU A 26 -3.79 -2.16 1.75
CA LEU A 26 -2.34 -2.21 1.91
C LEU A 26 -1.71 -3.38 1.15
N ALA A 27 -2.33 -4.57 1.19
CA ALA A 27 -1.87 -5.73 0.44
C ALA A 27 -1.86 -5.46 -1.08
N ARG A 28 -2.91 -4.82 -1.61
CA ARG A 28 -2.98 -4.43 -3.04
C ARG A 28 -1.93 -3.38 -3.41
N ARG A 29 -1.70 -2.37 -2.56
CA ARG A 29 -0.63 -1.39 -2.77
C ARG A 29 0.73 -2.06 -2.79
N ALA A 30 1.02 -2.94 -1.83
CA ALA A 30 2.29 -3.65 -1.77
C ALA A 30 2.55 -4.50 -3.00
N GLU A 31 1.53 -5.19 -3.52
CA GLU A 31 1.64 -5.93 -4.78
C GLU A 31 1.89 -5.01 -5.98
N ALA A 32 1.12 -3.92 -6.09
CA ALA A 32 1.29 -2.94 -7.16
C ALA A 32 2.67 -2.27 -7.12
N TYR A 33 3.21 -1.97 -5.94
CA TYR A 33 4.56 -1.41 -5.83
C TYR A 33 5.60 -2.36 -6.39
N ARG A 34 5.56 -3.65 -5.98
CA ARG A 34 6.49 -4.67 -6.47
C ARG A 34 6.47 -4.84 -7.98
N LEU A 35 5.29 -4.74 -8.60
CA LEU A 35 5.11 -5.01 -10.03
C LEU A 35 5.30 -3.76 -10.91
N GLU A 36 4.91 -2.58 -10.42
CA GLU A 36 4.79 -1.39 -11.25
C GLU A 36 5.79 -0.29 -10.89
N SER A 37 6.11 -0.07 -9.62
CA SER A 37 6.97 1.05 -9.19
C SER A 37 8.40 0.63 -8.86
N ASP A 38 8.59 -0.51 -8.22
CA ASP A 38 9.89 -0.96 -7.74
C ASP A 38 10.88 -1.28 -8.86
N PRO A 39 10.46 -1.87 -10.01
CA PRO A 39 11.34 -2.01 -11.16
C PRO A 39 11.82 -0.66 -11.70
N ILE A 40 10.93 0.33 -11.80
CA ILE A 40 11.29 1.70 -12.24
C ILE A 40 12.36 2.29 -11.33
N LYS A 41 12.17 2.17 -10.02
CA LYS A 41 13.12 2.66 -9.02
C LYS A 41 14.48 1.97 -9.13
N THR A 42 14.47 0.65 -9.30
CA THR A 42 15.69 -0.17 -9.36
C THR A 42 16.55 0.21 -10.58
N GLU A 43 15.92 0.32 -11.76
CA GLU A 43 16.63 0.67 -13.00
C GLU A 43 17.23 2.09 -12.92
N VAL A 44 16.45 3.08 -12.49
CA VAL A 44 16.94 4.47 -12.41
C VAL A 44 18.04 4.63 -11.37
N GLU A 45 17.94 3.97 -10.22
CA GLU A 45 19.01 3.98 -9.20
C GLU A 45 20.29 3.34 -9.74
N PHE A 46 20.18 2.18 -10.38
CA PHE A 46 21.33 1.49 -10.96
C PHE A 46 22.03 2.34 -12.02
N ASP A 47 21.28 2.89 -12.98
CA ASP A 47 21.84 3.72 -14.04
C ASP A 47 22.47 5.01 -13.51
N SER A 48 21.86 5.62 -12.48
CA SER A 48 22.39 6.84 -11.86
C SER A 48 23.70 6.56 -11.12
N ILE A 49 23.77 5.46 -10.36
CA ILE A 49 25.01 4.99 -9.73
C ILE A 49 26.09 4.73 -10.77
N ARG A 50 25.75 4.05 -11.87
CA ARG A 50 26.67 3.72 -12.96
C ARG A 50 27.20 4.96 -13.67
N ALA A 51 26.36 5.97 -13.86
CA ALA A 51 26.72 7.23 -14.49
C ALA A 51 27.38 8.24 -13.54
N GLY A 52 27.36 7.99 -12.22
CA GLY A 52 27.87 8.91 -11.21
C GLY A 52 27.05 10.19 -11.08
N VAL A 53 25.74 10.11 -11.31
CA VAL A 53 24.81 11.25 -11.24
C VAL A 53 23.78 11.04 -10.14
N GLU A 54 23.09 12.11 -9.76
CA GLU A 54 21.96 12.04 -8.84
C GLU A 54 20.75 11.37 -9.51
N THR A 55 20.05 10.52 -8.77
CA THR A 55 18.89 9.77 -9.26
C THR A 55 17.66 10.66 -9.41
N ASP A 56 17.08 10.71 -10.61
CA ASP A 56 15.77 11.33 -10.83
C ASP A 56 14.62 10.35 -10.51
N TYR A 57 13.97 10.57 -9.37
CA TYR A 57 12.85 9.75 -8.90
C TYR A 57 11.48 10.14 -9.48
N SER A 58 11.41 11.10 -10.40
CA SER A 58 10.14 11.64 -10.92
C SER A 58 9.18 10.56 -11.46
N ALA A 59 9.69 9.63 -12.27
CA ALA A 59 8.88 8.55 -12.85
C ALA A 59 8.39 7.55 -11.78
N TRP A 60 9.23 7.21 -10.81
CA TRP A 60 8.85 6.34 -9.69
C TRP A 60 7.76 6.99 -8.83
N LEU A 61 7.94 8.26 -8.47
CA LEU A 61 6.96 9.02 -7.69
C LEU A 61 5.62 9.11 -8.41
N ALA A 62 5.61 9.40 -9.72
CA ALA A 62 4.40 9.42 -10.52
C ALA A 62 3.64 8.09 -10.48
N LYS A 63 4.36 6.96 -10.58
CA LYS A 63 3.74 5.63 -10.48
C LYS A 63 3.22 5.33 -9.08
N VAL A 64 3.94 5.73 -8.04
CA VAL A 64 3.49 5.58 -6.64
C VAL A 64 2.20 6.37 -6.39
N GLU A 65 2.09 7.59 -6.91
CA GLU A 65 0.87 8.40 -6.78
C GLU A 65 -0.31 7.80 -7.56
N GLU A 66 -0.07 7.26 -8.76
CA GLU A 66 -1.09 6.50 -9.51
C GLU A 66 -1.61 5.29 -8.71
N ILE A 67 -0.71 4.51 -8.11
CA ILE A 67 -1.07 3.35 -7.27
C ILE A 67 -1.86 3.79 -6.05
N LYS A 68 -1.47 4.89 -5.40
CA LYS A 68 -2.19 5.43 -4.23
C LYS A 68 -3.59 5.90 -4.60
N ALA A 69 -3.75 6.52 -5.78
CA ALA A 69 -5.04 6.95 -6.29
C ALA A 69 -5.94 5.75 -6.67
N ARG A 70 -5.35 4.68 -7.23
CA ARG A 70 -6.05 3.44 -7.61
C ARG A 70 -6.50 2.61 -6.41
N TYR A 71 -5.72 2.63 -5.32
CA TYR A 71 -5.99 1.91 -4.08
C TYR A 71 -6.02 2.89 -2.90
N PRO A 72 -7.05 3.73 -2.76
CA PRO A 72 -7.13 4.69 -1.65
C PRO A 72 -7.30 3.96 -0.31
N LEU A 73 -6.55 4.38 0.71
CA LEU A 73 -6.74 3.84 2.05
C LEU A 73 -8.11 4.26 2.60
N PRO A 74 -8.86 3.33 3.22
CA PRO A 74 -10.06 3.69 3.96
C PRO A 74 -9.71 4.69 5.07
N ARG A 75 -10.62 5.63 5.33
CA ARG A 75 -10.49 6.52 6.48
C ARG A 75 -10.74 5.70 7.75
N ILE A 76 -9.72 5.64 8.62
CA ILE A 76 -9.81 5.13 9.99
C ILE A 76 -10.29 6.22 10.94
#